data_AF-A0A5U1IFM9-F1
#
_entry.id   AF-A0A5U1IFM9-F1
#
_cell.length_a   1.000
_cell.length_b   1.000
_cell.length_c   1.000
_cell.angle_alpha   90.00
_cell.angle_beta   90.00
_cell.angle_gamma   90.00
#
_symmetry.space_group_name_H-M   'P 1'
#
loop_
_entity.id
_entity.type
_entity.pdbx_description
1 polymer ?
#
loop_
_entity_poly.entity_id
_entity_poly.type
_entity_poly.pdbx_seq_one_letter_code
_entity_poly.pdbx_strand_id
1 'polypeptide(L)' 'MKSYLRIERLILVGSRKNYFVEFEDGLNIIHGDSDTGKSSILEFIDYLLGGSSIELADEIISSVDYAA' A
#
# COMPACT_ATOMS: atom_id res chain seq x y z
N MET A 1 20.75 -13.35 16.90
CA MET A 1 20.09 -12.56 15.84
C MET A 1 18.76 -12.06 16.38
N LYS A 2 18.44 -10.77 16.21
CA LYS A 2 17.14 -10.23 16.58
C LYS A 2 16.24 -10.33 15.34
N SER A 3 15.08 -10.96 15.48
CA SER A 3 14.08 -11.01 14.41
C SER A 3 13.34 -9.67 14.36
N TYR A 4 12.99 -9.22 13.16
CA TYR A 4 12.14 -8.05 12.94
C TYR A 4 11.19 -8.33 11.78
N LEU A 5 10.03 -7.67 11.80
CA LEU A 5 9.10 -7.68 10.67
C LEU A 5 9.66 -6.79 9.58
N ARG A 6 9.75 -7.31 8.35
CA ARG A 6 10.12 -6.56 7.16
C ARG A 6 9.01 -6.69 6.13
N ILE A 7 8.59 -5.55 5.58
CA ILE A 7 7.67 -5.50 4.45
C ILE A 7 8.56 -5.46 3.19
N GLU A 8 8.46 -6.48 2.34
CA GLU A 8 9.21 -6.50 1.07
C GLU A 8 8.43 -5.82 -0.05
N ARG A 9 7.10 -5.97 -0.03
CA ARG A 9 6.23 -5.54 -1.12
C ARG A 9 4.80 -5.35 -0.65
N LEU A 10 4.15 -4.32 -1.19
CA LEU A 10 2.69 -4.18 -1.20
C LEU A 10 2.17 -4.46 -2.62
N ILE A 11 1.13 -5.28 -2.73
CA ILE A 11 0.50 -5.62 -4.01
C ILE A 11 -0.97 -5.23 -3.93
N LEU A 12 -1.41 -4.32 -4.80
CA LEU A 12 -2.82 -4.08 -5.03
C LEU A 12 -3.25 -4.89 -6.26
N VAL A 13 -4.14 -5.85 -6.06
CA VAL A 13 -4.68 -6.68 -7.14
C VAL A 13 -5.72 -5.87 -7.89
N GLY A 14 -5.36 -5.38 -9.07
CA GLY A 14 -6.22 -4.51 -9.84
C GLY A 14 -6.99 -5.24 -10.92
N SER A 15 -8.18 -4.72 -11.26
CA SER A 15 -9.10 -5.36 -12.20
C SER A 15 -8.54 -5.49 -13.62
N ARG A 16 -7.58 -4.64 -13.99
CA ARG A 16 -6.87 -4.70 -15.29
C ARG A 16 -5.43 -5.19 -15.17
N LYS A 17 -4.76 -4.81 -14.09
CA LYS A 17 -3.37 -5.17 -13.80
C LYS A 17 -3.11 -5.03 -12.31
N ASN A 18 -2.11 -5.75 -11.82
CA ASN A 18 -1.62 -5.55 -10.45
C ASN A 18 -0.72 -4.33 -10.36
N TYR A 19 -0.80 -3.64 -9.22
CA TYR A 19 0.08 -2.55 -8.86
C TYR A 19 1.03 -3.03 -7.78
N PHE A 20 2.31 -2.72 -7.92
CA PHE A 20 3.38 -3.21 -7.06
C PHE A 20 4.14 -2.04 -6.45
N VAL A 21 4.32 -2.06 -5.14
CA VAL A 21 5.23 -1.18 -4.41
C VAL A 21 6.28 -2.07 -3.76
N GLU A 22 7.51 -1.99 -4.24
CA GLU A 22 8.66 -2.70 -3.65
C GLU A 22 9.28 -1.84 -2.56
N PHE A 23 9.74 -2.47 -1.48
CA PHE A 23 10.47 -1.82 -0.40
C PHE A 23 11.88 -2.38 -0.31
N GLU A 24 12.85 -1.47 -0.28
CA GLU A 24 14.27 -1.80 -0.19
C GLU A 24 14.76 -1.75 1.25
N ASP A 25 15.97 -2.28 1.48
CA ASP A 25 16.65 -2.13 2.76
C ASP A 25 16.94 -0.65 3.08
N GLY A 26 16.62 -0.24 4.30
CA GLY A 26 16.86 1.12 4.79
C GLY A 26 15.68 2.07 4.55
N LEU A 27 15.99 3.32 4.18
CA LEU A 27 14.98 4.38 4.03
C LEU A 27 14.32 4.33 2.64
N ASN A 28 13.02 4.11 2.63
CA ASN A 28 12.19 4.20 1.43
C ASN A 28 11.51 5.57 1.38
N ILE A 29 11.69 6.32 0.29
CA ILE A 29 11.11 7.65 0.09
C ILE A 29 9.98 7.56 -0.93
N ILE A 30 8.74 7.74 -0.47
CA ILE A 30 7.55 7.80 -1.32
C ILE A 30 7.28 9.27 -1.67
N HIS A 31 7.46 9.66 -2.93
CA HIS A 31 7.29 11.05 -3.38
C HIS A 31 6.56 11.13 -4.73
N GLY A 32 6.06 12.32 -5.06
CA GLY A 32 5.27 12.59 -6.26
C GLY A 32 4.25 13.69 -6.02
N ASP A 33 3.58 14.13 -7.09
CA ASP A 33 2.59 15.22 -7.06
C ASP A 33 1.47 14.93 -6.05
N SER A 34 0.83 15.97 -5.52
CA SER A 34 -0.31 15.78 -4.61
C SER A 34 -1.39 14.89 -5.24
N ASP A 35 -2.12 14.14 -4.41
CA ASP A 35 -3.27 13.32 -4.84
C ASP A 35 -2.96 12.14 -5.79
N THR A 36 -1.74 11.60 -5.69
CA THR A 36 -1.27 10.45 -6.50
C THR A 36 -1.25 9.11 -5.74
N GLY A 37 -2.00 8.97 -4.65
CA GLY A 37 -2.11 7.71 -3.89
C GLY A 37 -0.93 7.39 -2.95
N LYS A 38 -0.05 8.37 -2.67
CA LYS A 38 1.07 8.20 -1.71
C LYS A 38 0.60 7.87 -0.29
N SER A 39 -0.45 8.55 0.19
CA SER A 39 -1.03 8.29 1.52
C SER A 39 -1.66 6.91 1.58
N SER A 40 -2.29 6.45 0.49
CA SER A 40 -2.92 5.13 0.41
C SER A 40 -1.95 3.99 0.66
N ILE A 41 -0.67 4.12 0.27
CA ILE A 41 0.35 3.11 0.59
C ILE A 41 0.48 2.92 2.11
N LEU A 42 0.49 4.02 2.87
CA LEU A 42 0.59 3.95 4.33
C LEU A 42 -0.70 3.42 4.96
N GLU A 43 -1.86 3.81 4.44
CA GLU A 43 -3.18 3.33 4.90
C GLU A 43 -3.32 1.82 4.71
N PHE A 44 -2.91 1.28 3.57
CA PHE A 44 -2.90 -0.16 3.33
C PHE A 44 -1.96 -0.91 4.27
N ILE A 45 -0.77 -0.38 4.53
CA ILE A 45 0.17 -0.99 5.47
C ILE A 45 -0.42 -1.01 6.88
N ASP A 46 -1.00 0.09 7.34
CA ASP A 46 -1.63 0.16 8.67
C ASP A 46 -2.77 -0.86 8.80
N TYR A 47 -3.67 -0.90 7.81
CA TYR A 47 -4.78 -1.84 7.79
C TYR A 47 -4.33 -3.31 7.78
N LEU A 48 -3.37 -3.68 6.92
CA LEU A 48 -2.84 -5.04 6.83
C LEU A 48 -2.10 -5.48 8.10
N LEU A 49 -1.58 -4.53 8.88
CA LEU A 49 -0.92 -4.80 10.17
C LEU A 49 -1.88 -4.77 11.36
N GLY A 50 -3.19 -4.68 11.13
CA GLY A 50 -4.23 -4.82 12.15
C GLY A 50 -4.99 -3.54 12.47
N GLY A 51 -4.85 -2.49 11.65
CA GLY A 51 -5.73 -1.32 11.70
C GLY A 51 -7.20 -1.73 11.57
N SER A 52 -8.10 -1.04 12.27
CA SER A 52 -9.52 -1.41 12.33
C SER A 52 -10.33 -0.98 11.12
N SER A 53 -9.82 -0.06 10.32
CA SER A 53 -10.51 0.56 9.20
C SER A 53 -9.52 1.13 8.20
N ILE A 54 -9.94 1.24 6.95
CA ILE A 54 -9.21 1.91 5.89
C ILE A 54 -10.16 2.82 5.13
N GLU A 55 -9.73 4.04 4.86
CA GLU A 55 -10.46 4.97 4.01
C GLU A 55 -9.87 4.86 2.59
N LEU A 56 -10.70 4.47 1.63
CA LEU A 56 -10.25 4.23 0.26
C LEU A 56 -10.80 5.31 -0.67
N ALA A 57 -9.93 5.90 -1.48
CA ALA A 57 -10.34 6.81 -2.54
C ALA A 57 -11.15 6.06 -3.62
N ASP A 58 -12.07 6.76 -4.29
CA ASP A 58 -12.92 6.20 -5.34
C ASP A 58 -12.13 5.53 -6.47
N GLU A 59 -10.95 6.07 -6.81
CA GLU A 59 -10.07 5.48 -7.81
C GLU A 59 -9.56 4.09 -7.42
N ILE A 60 -9.23 3.90 -6.14
CA ILE A 60 -8.78 2.61 -5.60
C ILE A 60 -9.93 1.61 -5.64
N ILE A 61 -11.12 2.01 -5.16
CA ILE A 61 -12.32 1.16 -5.13
C ILE A 61 -12.70 0.73 -6.55
N SER A 62 -12.57 1.62 -7.54
CA SER A 62 -12.93 1.32 -8.93
C SER A 62 -11.87 0.52 -9.70
N SER A 63 -10.65 0.42 -9.17
CA SER A 63 -9.51 -0.20 -9.88
C SER A 63 -8.94 -1.45 -9.21
N VAL A 64 -9.32 -1.75 -7.97
CA VAL A 64 -8.76 -2.83 -7.13
C VAL A 64 -9.85 -3.83 -6.73
N ASP A 65 -9.60 -5.11 -6.94
CA ASP A 65 -10.58 -6.18 -6.72
C ASP A 65 -10.71 -6.61 -5.24
N TYR A 66 -9.69 -6.35 -4.41
CA TYR A 66 -9.60 -6.78 -3.01
C TYR A 66 -9.11 -5.65 -2.09
N ALA A 67 -9.77 -4.49 -2.11
CA ALA A 67 -9.28 -3.30 -1.43
C ALA A 67 -9.54 -3.27 0.10
N ALA A 68 -10.58 -3.94 0.60
CA ALA A 68 -10.87 -4.18 2.02
C ALA A 68 -11.99 -5.22 2.16
#